data_AF-A0A4Y2TQY6-F1
#
_entry.id   AF-A0A4Y2TQY6-F1
#
_cell.length_a   1.000
_cell.length_b   1.000
_cell.length_c   1.000
_cell.angle_alpha   90.00
_cell.angle_beta   90.00
_cell.angle_gamma   90.00
#
_symmetry.space_group_name_H-M   'P 1'
#
loop_
_entity.id
_entity.type
_entity.pdbx_description
1 polymer ?
#
loop_
_entity_poly.entity_id
_entity_poly.type
_entity_poly.pdbx_seq_one_letter_code
_entity_poly.pdbx_strand_id
1 'polypeptide(L)'
;MCGKAFIQRCDLKTHLRTHTKEKPYACEICDKRMARKSSLNEHLRIHTEEKPYVCEECDMAFTQRGNLKRHLRTHTKEKPYVCDICQKAFCHKRNLKAHLRIHTKEKP
;
A
#
# COMPACT_ATOMS: atom_id res chain seq x y z
N MET A 1 -19.97 -8.78 -8.90
CA MET A 1 -19.34 -9.48 -7.76
C MET A 1 -18.06 -10.18 -8.24
N CYS A 2 -16.95 -10.19 -7.48
CA CYS A 2 -15.62 -10.60 -7.99
C CYS A 2 -15.10 -11.99 -7.55
N GLY A 3 -15.98 -12.93 -7.20
CA GLY A 3 -15.62 -14.34 -6.96
C GLY A 3 -14.70 -14.64 -5.76
N LYS A 4 -14.36 -13.65 -4.92
CA LYS A 4 -13.50 -13.86 -3.75
C LYS A 4 -14.27 -14.56 -2.62
N ALA A 5 -13.67 -15.63 -2.09
CA ALA A 5 -14.16 -16.32 -0.90
C ALA A 5 -13.51 -15.75 0.37
N PHE A 6 -14.28 -15.72 1.46
CA PHE A 6 -13.84 -15.23 2.76
C PHE A 6 -14.26 -16.22 3.84
N ILE A 7 -13.35 -16.51 4.76
CA ILE A 7 -13.61 -17.40 5.90
C ILE A 7 -14.54 -16.70 6.91
N GLN A 8 -14.31 -15.42 7.17
CA GLN A 8 -15.09 -14.65 8.14
C GLN A 8 -16.10 -13.73 7.46
N ARG A 9 -17.30 -13.64 8.04
CA ARG A 9 -18.37 -12.77 7.54
C ARG A 9 -18.02 -11.28 7.62
N CYS A 10 -17.24 -10.87 8.64
CA CYS A 10 -16.78 -9.49 8.79
C CYS A 10 -15.84 -9.07 7.64
N ASP A 11 -14.99 -9.97 7.17
CA ASP A 11 -14.10 -9.75 6.03
C ASP A 11 -14.89 -9.63 4.73
N LEU A 12 -15.87 -10.50 4.51
CA LEU A 12 -16.78 -10.40 3.37
C LEU A 12 -17.52 -9.05 3.38
N LYS A 13 -18.14 -8.68 4.50
CA LYS A 13 -18.87 -7.39 4.63
C LYS A 13 -17.96 -6.21 4.30
N THR A 14 -16.73 -6.23 4.83
CA THR A 14 -15.74 -5.19 4.57
C THR A 14 -15.28 -5.19 3.11
N HIS A 15 -15.14 -6.37 2.50
CA HIS A 15 -14.83 -6.49 1.07
C HIS A 15 -15.94 -5.95 0.17
N LEU A 16 -17.20 -6.18 0.52
CA LEU A 16 -18.35 -5.67 -0.26
C LEU A 16 -18.32 -4.15 -0.43
N ARG A 17 -17.78 -3.41 0.55
CA ARG A 17 -17.56 -1.96 0.46
C ARG A 17 -16.66 -1.55 -0.70
N THR A 18 -15.82 -2.44 -1.22
CA THR A 18 -15.00 -2.18 -2.41
C THR A 18 -15.82 -2.18 -3.71
N HIS A 19 -16.96 -2.86 -3.73
CA HIS A 19 -17.89 -2.85 -4.86
C HIS A 19 -18.88 -1.70 -4.77
N THR A 20 -19.39 -1.44 -3.56
CA THR A 20 -20.38 -0.37 -3.34
C THR A 20 -19.75 1.02 -3.23
N LYS A 21 -18.42 1.11 -3.07
CA LYS A 21 -17.68 2.33 -2.75
C LYS A 21 -18.10 2.99 -1.43
N GLU A 22 -18.80 2.26 -0.56
CA GLU A 22 -19.21 2.75 0.76
C GLU A 22 -17.98 3.03 1.64
N LYS A 23 -17.92 4.24 2.19
CA LYS A 23 -16.83 4.72 3.05
C LYS A 23 -17.43 5.31 4.33
N PRO A 24 -17.84 4.46 5.30
CA PRO A 24 -18.61 4.94 6.45
C PRO A 24 -17.76 5.74 7.44
N TYR A 25 -16.44 5.54 7.46
CA TYR A 25 -15.55 6.20 8.42
C TYR A 25 -15.04 7.52 7.84
N ALA A 26 -15.47 8.65 8.37
CA ALA A 26 -14.99 9.97 8.00
C ALA A 26 -13.81 10.38 8.88
N CYS A 27 -12.85 11.11 8.31
CA CYS A 27 -11.89 11.87 9.07
C CYS A 27 -12.57 13.13 9.61
N GLU A 28 -12.30 13.47 10.87
CA GLU A 28 -12.87 14.67 11.51
C GLU A 28 -12.05 15.93 11.21
N ILE A 29 -10.83 15.76 10.66
CA ILE A 29 -9.89 16.84 10.39
C ILE A 29 -9.90 17.24 8.89
N CYS A 30 -10.32 16.34 8.01
CA CYS A 30 -10.46 16.61 6.58
C CYS A 30 -11.57 15.78 5.93
N ASP A 31 -11.94 16.08 4.69
CA ASP A 31 -13.07 15.43 3.99
C ASP A 31 -12.82 13.98 3.55
N LYS A 32 -11.71 13.36 3.97
CA LYS A 32 -11.36 11.99 3.57
C LYS A 32 -12.23 10.98 4.30
N ARG A 33 -12.83 10.07 3.53
CA ARG A 33 -13.60 8.93 4.04
C ARG A 33 -12.94 7.60 3.67
N MET A 34 -13.06 6.61 4.55
CA MET A 34 -12.45 5.28 4.42
C MET A 34 -13.46 4.15 4.63
N ALA A 35 -13.18 3.01 4.01
CA ALA A 35 -14.01 1.80 4.09
C ALA A 35 -13.80 1.00 5.38
N ARG A 36 -12.69 1.24 6.11
CA ARG A 36 -12.29 0.54 7.33
C ARG A 36 -11.88 1.53 8.43
N LYS A 37 -12.21 1.20 9.68
CA LYS A 37 -11.79 1.97 10.86
C LYS A 37 -10.27 1.96 11.05
N SER A 38 -9.63 0.81 10.82
CA SER A 38 -8.16 0.72 10.90
C SER A 38 -7.45 1.65 9.91
N SER A 39 -7.98 1.78 8.69
CA SER A 39 -7.46 2.75 7.71
C SER A 39 -7.66 4.19 8.18
N LEU A 40 -8.78 4.50 8.86
CA LEU A 40 -8.99 5.83 9.46
C LEU A 40 -7.96 6.12 10.54
N ASN A 41 -7.72 5.19 11.46
CA ASN A 41 -6.72 5.36 12.51
C ASN A 41 -5.31 5.59 11.93
N GLU A 42 -4.93 4.82 10.89
CA GLU A 42 -3.67 5.00 10.19
C GLU A 42 -3.59 6.35 9.45
N HIS A 43 -4.71 6.80 8.86
CA HIS A 43 -4.79 8.10 8.22
C HIS A 43 -4.66 9.26 9.21
N LEU A 44 -5.24 9.17 10.40
CA LEU A 44 -5.16 10.23 11.42
C LEU A 44 -3.71 10.56 11.81
N ARG A 45 -2.78 9.61 11.65
CA ARG A 45 -1.34 9.85 11.87
C ARG A 45 -0.75 10.93 10.97
N ILE A 46 -1.36 11.23 9.82
CA ILE A 46 -0.88 12.35 8.99
C ILE A 46 -1.20 13.71 9.60
N HIS A 47 -2.25 13.78 10.43
CA HIS A 47 -2.67 15.01 11.09
C HIS A 47 -1.96 15.21 12.43
N THR A 48 -1.63 14.12 13.12
CA THR A 48 -0.87 14.15 14.37
C THR A 48 0.63 14.10 14.17
N GLU A 49 1.09 13.93 12.93
CA GLU A 49 2.49 13.71 12.55
C GLU A 49 3.14 12.48 13.22
N GLU A 50 2.35 11.57 13.78
CA GLU A 50 2.82 10.36 14.45
C GLU A 50 3.49 9.40 13.45
N LYS A 51 4.77 9.11 13.67
CA LYS A 51 5.56 8.18 12.85
C LYS A 51 6.11 7.06 13.73
N PRO A 52 5.29 6.07 14.10
CA PRO A 52 5.66 5.07 15.10
C PRO A 52 6.66 4.02 14.58
N TYR A 53 6.98 4.01 13.28
CA TYR A 53 7.87 3.02 12.69
C TYR A 53 9.18 3.69 12.30
N VAL A 54 10.23 3.48 13.09
CA VAL A 54 11.55 4.09 12.89
C VAL A 54 12.50 3.09 12.23
N CYS A 55 13.34 3.58 11.31
CA CYS A 55 14.46 2.82 10.78
C CYS A 55 15.65 2.95 11.71
N GLU A 56 16.11 1.84 12.28
CA GLU A 56 17.26 1.83 13.20
C GLU A 56 18.60 2.09 12.52
N GLU A 57 18.67 2.04 11.18
CA GLU A 57 19.90 2.29 10.42
C GLU A 57 20.11 3.77 10.05
N CYS A 58 19.05 4.58 9.99
CA CYS A 58 19.13 5.98 9.56
C CYS A 58 18.15 6.93 10.25
N ASP A 59 17.50 6.48 11.32
CA ASP A 59 16.51 7.20 12.14
C ASP A 59 15.28 7.73 11.39
N MET A 60 15.11 7.37 10.11
CA MET A 60 13.98 7.82 9.33
C MET A 60 12.69 7.14 9.81
N ALA A 61 11.69 7.95 10.14
CA ALA A 61 10.42 7.50 10.70
C ALA A 61 9.27 7.49 9.67
N PHE A 62 8.36 6.53 9.80
CA PHE A 62 7.23 6.29 8.90
C PHE A 62 5.91 6.16 9.66
N THR A 63 4.84 6.60 9.03
CA THR A 63 3.46 6.45 9.54
C THR A 63 2.92 5.02 9.44
N GLN A 64 3.51 4.20 8.55
CA GLN A 64 3.05 2.84 8.24
C GLN A 64 4.21 1.82 8.22
N ARG A 65 3.98 0.64 8.80
CA ARG A 65 4.97 -0.46 8.84
C ARG A 65 5.40 -0.92 7.45
N GLY A 66 4.46 -0.96 6.50
CA GLY A 66 4.76 -1.33 5.12
C GLY A 66 5.71 -0.36 4.42
N ASN A 67 5.66 0.92 4.78
CA ASN A 67 6.56 1.93 4.24
C ASN A 67 7.98 1.75 4.81
N LEU A 68 8.12 1.50 6.12
CA LEU A 68 9.40 1.12 6.72
C LEU A 68 9.99 -0.13 6.06
N LYS A 69 9.20 -1.22 5.94
CA LYS A 69 9.67 -2.45 5.29
C LYS A 69 10.15 -2.22 3.85
N ARG A 70 9.44 -1.38 3.10
CA ARG A 70 9.84 -1.00 1.74
C ARG A 70 11.13 -0.17 1.73
N HIS A 71 11.27 0.74 2.69
CA HIS A 71 12.46 1.55 2.85
C HIS A 71 13.67 0.72 3.21
N LEU A 72 13.57 -0.28 4.10
CA LEU A 72 14.70 -1.16 4.45
C LEU A 72 15.37 -1.83 3.24
N ARG A 73 14.65 -1.97 2.12
CA ARG A 73 15.23 -2.46 0.84
C ARG A 73 16.26 -1.53 0.23
N THR A 74 16.30 -0.25 0.60
CA THR A 74 17.34 0.70 0.16
C THR A 74 18.66 0.40 0.86
N HIS A 75 18.62 -0.14 2.07
CA HIS A 75 19.80 -0.57 2.82
C HIS A 75 20.30 -1.93 2.34
N THR A 76 19.39 -2.91 2.26
CA THR A 76 19.74 -4.30 1.88
C THR A 76 19.96 -4.49 0.38
N LYS A 77 19.57 -3.51 -0.45
CA LYS A 77 19.55 -3.60 -1.92
C LYS A 77 18.69 -4.75 -2.47
N GLU A 78 17.73 -5.26 -1.67
CA GLU A 78 16.81 -6.33 -2.08
C GLU A 78 15.93 -5.88 -3.25
N LYS A 79 15.87 -6.71 -4.30
CA LYS A 79 15.08 -6.46 -5.52
C LYS A 79 14.12 -7.62 -5.80
N PRO A 80 13.02 -7.76 -5.04
CA PRO A 80 12.15 -8.93 -5.12
C PRO A 80 11.23 -8.95 -6.35
N TYR A 81 11.22 -7.88 -7.15
CA TYR A 81 10.35 -7.79 -8.32
C TYR A 81 11.17 -7.94 -9.59
N VAL A 82 11.08 -9.10 -10.23
CA VAL A 82 11.85 -9.44 -11.44
C VAL A 82 10.94 -9.27 -12.66
N CYS A 83 11.52 -8.75 -13.75
CA CYS A 83 10.87 -8.73 -15.05
C CYS A 83 11.04 -10.08 -15.72
N ASP A 84 9.94 -10.79 -16.00
CA ASP A 84 10.02 -12.12 -16.60
C ASP A 84 10.55 -12.10 -18.06
N ILE A 85 10.47 -10.95 -18.73
CA ILE A 85 10.89 -10.78 -20.13
C ILE A 85 12.40 -10.58 -20.25
N CYS A 86 13.00 -9.74 -19.39
CA CYS A 86 14.43 -9.37 -19.49
C CYS A 86 15.24 -9.58 -18.20
N GLN A 87 14.65 -10.23 -17.20
CA GLN A 87 15.25 -10.57 -15.90
C GLN A 87 15.75 -9.38 -15.07
N LYS A 88 15.43 -8.14 -15.47
CA LYS A 88 15.76 -6.95 -14.70
C LYS A 88 14.98 -6.91 -13.39
N ALA A 89 15.69 -6.78 -12.28
CA ALA A 89 15.10 -6.75 -10.94
C ALA A 89 14.90 -5.32 -10.40
N PHE A 90 13.84 -5.12 -9.61
CA PHE A 90 13.42 -3.84 -9.04
C PHE A 90 13.11 -3.96 -7.55
N CYS A 91 13.38 -2.91 -6.78
CA CYS A 91 13.06 -2.80 -5.35
C CYS A 91 11.55 -2.59 -5.08
N HIS A 92 10.81 -2.09 -6.08
CA HIS A 92 9.39 -1.73 -5.98
C HIS A 92 8.57 -2.26 -7.15
N LYS A 93 7.40 -2.83 -6.86
CA LYS A 93 6.45 -3.33 -7.86
C LYS A 93 6.01 -2.26 -8.86
N ARG A 94 5.86 -1.01 -8.42
CA ARG A 94 5.49 0.12 -9.30
C ARG A 94 6.56 0.37 -10.37
N ASN A 95 7.83 0.19 -10.03
CA ASN A 95 8.94 0.37 -10.95
C ASN A 95 8.96 -0.76 -11.99
N LEU A 96 8.73 -2.00 -11.55
CA LEU A 96 8.54 -3.14 -12.47
C LEU A 96 7.35 -2.88 -13.41
N LYS A 97 6.19 -2.48 -12.89
CA LYS A 97 5.00 -2.18 -13.72
C LYS A 97 5.30 -1.08 -14.75
N ALA A 98 5.97 -0.01 -14.33
CA ALA A 98 6.38 1.06 -15.24
C ALA A 98 7.36 0.56 -16.30
N HIS A 99 8.30 -0.31 -15.91
CA HIS A 99 9.23 -0.95 -16.82
C HIS A 99 8.53 -1.86 -17.83
N LEU A 100 7.52 -2.65 -17.45
CA LEU A 100 6.81 -3.55 -18.36
C LEU A 100 6.12 -2.81 -19.53
N ARG A 101 5.86 -1.51 -19.41
CA ARG A 101 5.34 -0.68 -20.51
C ARG A 101 6.30 -0.59 -21.70
N ILE A 102 7.61 -0.72 -21.46
CA ILE A 102 8.59 -0.71 -22.55
C ILE A 102 8.47 -1.97 -23.43
N HIS A 103 8.04 -3.09 -22.85
CA HIS A 103 7.92 -4.36 -23.57
C HIS A 103 6.58 -4.51 -24.28
N THR A 104 5.52 -3.93 -23.71
CA THR A 104 4.16 -4.00 -24.24
C THR A 104 3.86 -2.94 -25.29
N LYS A 105 4.77 -1.96 -25.51
CA LYS A 105 4.58 -0.80 -26.39
C LYS A 105 3.33 0.04 -26.07
N GLU A 106 2.72 -0.15 -24.91
CA GLU A 106 1.63 0.70 -24.43
C GLU A 106 2.19 2.08 -24.08
N LYS A 107 1.86 3.09 -24.89
CA LYS A 107 2.16 4.49 -24.61
C LYS A 107 1.51 4.93 -23.28
N PRO A 108 2.14 5.86 -22.53
CA PRO A 108 1.65 6.33 -21.24
C PRO A 108 0.22 6.88 -21.29
#